data_AF-A0A2A8ZW63-F1
#
_entry.id   AF-A0A2A8ZW63-F1
#
_cell.length_a   1.000
_cell.length_b   1.000
_cell.length_c   1.000
_cell.angle_alpha   90.00
_cell.angle_beta   90.00
_cell.angle_gamma   90.00
#
_symmetry.space_group_name_H-M   'P 1'
#
loop_
_entity.id
_entity.type
_entity.pdbx_description
1 polymer ?
#
loop_
_entity_poly.entity_id
_entity_poly.type
_entity_poly.pdbx_seq_one_letter_code
_entity_poly.pdbx_strand_id
1 'polypeptide(L)'
;MIKKIILTGVIGLLCISCLFWFMYPSPYLEELNQQEQKLYNQFHENNNIYTLKDQDPKTIVRLFLYSIHQEHYETTYHFYTTLHDEEDKKMFLKSASAQKEILFDFKFASKPIMAGQNYASIKMPSLFHDNVYFEMSKKDGIWLINEPPFSRK
;
A
#
# COMPACT_ATOMS: atom_id res chain seq x y z
N MET A 1 -31.24 38.74 0.97
CA MET A 1 -31.57 37.38 1.44
C MET A 1 -31.09 36.28 0.49
N ILE A 2 -31.33 36.42 -0.82
CA ILE A 2 -30.94 35.46 -1.88
C ILE A 2 -29.43 35.12 -1.89
N LYS A 3 -28.53 36.10 -1.69
CA LYS A 3 -27.07 35.87 -1.63
C LYS A 3 -26.60 34.93 -0.50
N LYS A 4 -27.29 34.90 0.65
CA LYS A 4 -26.92 34.00 1.76
C LYS A 4 -27.31 32.55 1.47
N ILE A 5 -28.45 32.33 0.83
CA ILE A 5 -28.97 31.00 0.45
C ILE A 5 -28.09 30.35 -0.61
N ILE A 6 -27.61 31.13 -1.59
CA ILE A 6 -26.67 30.65 -2.60
C ILE A 6 -25.34 30.26 -1.94
N LEU A 7 -24.82 31.07 -1.01
CA LEU A 7 -23.56 30.78 -0.33
C LEU A 7 -23.62 29.51 0.53
N THR A 8 -24.69 29.29 1.30
CA THR A 8 -24.86 28.04 2.06
C THR A 8 -25.11 26.82 1.18
N GLY A 9 -25.82 26.98 0.05
CA GLY A 9 -26.00 25.90 -0.93
C GLY A 9 -24.69 25.48 -1.59
N VAL A 10 -23.83 26.44 -1.94
CA VAL A 10 -22.50 26.18 -2.51
C VAL A 10 -21.57 25.51 -1.49
N ILE A 11 -21.57 25.96 -0.23
CA ILE A 11 -20.80 25.33 0.84
C ILE A 11 -21.26 23.89 1.09
N GLY A 12 -22.58 23.65 1.12
CA GLY A 12 -23.14 22.30 1.27
C GLY A 12 -22.73 21.36 0.14
N LEU A 13 -22.78 21.83 -1.11
CA LEU A 13 -22.31 21.09 -2.29
C LEU A 13 -20.80 20.78 -2.24
N LEU A 14 -19.99 21.75 -1.79
CA LEU A 14 -18.55 21.57 -1.59
C LEU A 14 -18.27 20.48 -0.55
N CYS A 15 -18.91 20.53 0.62
CA CYS A 15 -18.77 19.51 1.66
C CYS A 15 -19.17 18.10 1.17
N ILE A 16 -20.29 17.99 0.44
CA ILE A 16 -20.75 16.72 -0.14
C ILE A 16 -19.75 16.19 -1.17
N SER A 17 -19.24 17.04 -2.06
CA SER A 17 -18.25 16.65 -3.07
C SER A 17 -16.91 16.21 -2.46
N CYS A 18 -16.46 16.88 -1.38
CA CYS A 18 -15.30 16.46 -0.62
C CYS A 18 -15.52 15.09 0.05
N LEU A 19 -16.71 14.82 0.57
CA LEU A 19 -17.06 13.53 1.17
C LEU A 19 -17.03 12.39 0.13
N PHE A 20 -17.49 12.63 -1.10
CA PHE A 20 -17.42 11.63 -2.18
C PHE A 20 -15.98 11.28 -2.57
N TRP A 21 -15.02 12.21 -2.48
CA TRP A 21 -13.60 11.90 -2.69
C TRP A 21 -13.02 10.99 -1.60
N PHE A 22 -13.58 11.01 -0.37
CA PHE A 22 -13.16 10.11 0.70
C PHE A 22 -13.79 8.71 0.61
N MET A 23 -14.82 8.53 -0.22
CA MET A 23 -15.63 7.31 -0.28
C MET A 23 -15.11 6.25 -1.26
N TYR A 24 -14.32 6.60 -2.28
CA TYR A 24 -13.74 5.58 -3.15
C TYR A 24 -12.48 5.01 -2.50
N PRO A 25 -12.48 3.72 -2.09
CA PRO A 25 -11.26 3.08 -1.64
C PRO A 25 -10.28 3.07 -2.81
N SER A 26 -9.00 3.30 -2.51
CA SER A 26 -7.93 3.13 -3.48
C SER A 26 -8.03 1.74 -4.13
N PRO A 27 -7.78 1.59 -5.44
CA PRO A 27 -7.79 0.28 -6.10
C PRO A 27 -6.76 -0.71 -5.52
N TYR A 28 -5.87 -0.24 -4.64
CA TYR A 28 -4.91 -1.07 -3.91
C TYR A 28 -5.42 -1.53 -2.53
N LEU A 29 -6.51 -0.93 -2.04
CA LEU A 29 -7.14 -1.21 -0.74
C LEU A 29 -8.52 -1.88 -0.87
N GLU A 30 -8.97 -2.17 -2.08
CA GLU A 30 -10.13 -3.03 -2.30
C GLU A 30 -9.87 -4.43 -1.75
N GLU A 31 -10.94 -5.17 -1.47
CA GLU A 31 -10.85 -6.59 -1.14
C GLU A 31 -10.07 -7.36 -2.21
N LEU A 32 -9.32 -8.36 -1.77
CA LEU A 32 -8.61 -9.26 -2.68
C LEU A 32 -9.62 -10.03 -3.52
N ASN A 33 -9.35 -10.15 -4.82
CA ASN A 33 -10.15 -11.05 -5.65
C ASN A 33 -9.86 -12.53 -5.28
N GLN A 34 -10.64 -13.46 -5.81
CA GLN A 34 -10.50 -14.89 -5.47
C GLN A 34 -9.09 -15.46 -5.73
N GLN A 35 -8.43 -15.03 -6.81
CA GLN A 35 -7.08 -15.48 -7.14
C GLN A 35 -6.06 -14.90 -6.18
N GLU A 36 -6.14 -13.61 -5.90
CA GLU A 36 -5.30 -12.91 -4.92
C GLU A 36 -5.47 -13.49 -3.51
N GLN A 37 -6.71 -13.77 -3.09
CA GLN A 37 -6.99 -14.38 -1.80
C GLN A 37 -6.39 -15.77 -1.68
N LYS A 38 -6.52 -16.60 -2.73
CA LYS A 38 -5.91 -17.94 -2.76
C LYS A 38 -4.39 -17.84 -2.67
N LEU A 39 -3.79 -16.96 -3.46
CA LEU A 39 -2.35 -16.70 -3.47
C LEU A 39 -1.86 -16.21 -2.09
N TYR A 40 -2.61 -15.29 -1.48
CA TYR A 40 -2.33 -14.77 -0.14
C TYR A 40 -2.35 -15.88 0.91
N ASN A 41 -3.40 -16.71 0.92
CA ASN A 41 -3.54 -17.78 1.90
C ASN A 41 -2.36 -18.77 1.80
N GLN A 42 -1.97 -19.14 0.58
CA GLN A 42 -0.82 -20.02 0.34
C GLN A 42 0.50 -19.40 0.82
N PHE A 43 0.68 -18.10 0.58
CA PHE A 43 1.86 -17.38 1.03
C PHE A 43 1.88 -17.22 2.55
N HIS A 44 0.75 -16.84 3.17
CA HIS A 44 0.63 -16.61 4.61
C HIS A 44 0.83 -17.88 5.43
N GLU A 45 0.40 -19.04 4.93
CA GLU A 45 0.49 -20.33 5.64
C GLU A 45 1.93 -20.73 5.96
N ASN A 46 2.88 -20.43 5.07
CA ASN A 46 4.27 -20.89 5.19
C ASN A 46 5.32 -19.79 5.01
N ASN A 47 4.89 -18.54 4.76
CA ASN A 47 5.73 -17.41 4.41
C ASN A 47 6.73 -17.70 3.26
N ASN A 48 6.37 -18.62 2.35
CA ASN A 48 7.22 -19.01 1.24
C ASN A 48 7.11 -17.99 0.11
N ILE A 49 8.11 -17.11 0.01
CA ILE A 49 8.15 -16.02 -0.96
C ILE A 49 8.11 -16.47 -2.42
N TYR A 50 8.54 -17.71 -2.72
CA TYR A 50 8.48 -18.27 -4.08
C TYR A 50 7.04 -18.51 -4.56
N THR A 51 6.07 -18.55 -3.65
CA THR A 51 4.64 -18.55 -3.99
C THR A 51 4.26 -17.31 -4.81
N LEU A 52 4.98 -16.20 -4.63
CA LEU A 52 4.72 -14.92 -5.29
C LEU A 52 5.48 -14.74 -6.62
N LYS A 53 6.10 -15.81 -7.13
CA LYS A 53 6.86 -15.76 -8.38
C LYS A 53 5.97 -15.42 -9.57
N ASP A 54 6.50 -14.61 -10.47
CA ASP A 54 5.89 -14.19 -11.75
C ASP A 54 4.57 -13.41 -11.60
N GLN A 55 4.20 -13.02 -10.37
CA GLN A 55 3.09 -12.12 -10.13
C GLN A 55 3.43 -10.69 -10.56
N ASP A 56 2.43 -9.91 -10.92
CA ASP A 56 2.64 -8.52 -11.27
C ASP A 56 2.83 -7.64 -10.01
N PRO A 57 3.49 -6.47 -10.13
CA PRO A 57 3.70 -5.56 -9.00
C PRO A 57 2.41 -5.12 -8.29
N LYS A 58 1.30 -4.96 -9.03
CA LYS A 58 0.02 -4.54 -8.46
C LYS A 58 -0.55 -5.61 -7.54
N THR A 59 -0.48 -6.88 -7.94
CA THR A 59 -0.86 -7.99 -7.07
C THR A 59 -0.01 -8.00 -5.81
N ILE A 60 1.32 -7.88 -5.92
CA ILE A 60 2.20 -7.88 -4.75
C ILE A 60 1.86 -6.74 -3.78
N VAL A 61 1.64 -5.52 -4.29
CA VAL A 61 1.22 -4.38 -3.45
C VAL A 61 -0.11 -4.65 -2.76
N ARG A 62 -1.10 -5.19 -3.47
CA ARG A 62 -2.41 -5.51 -2.87
C ARG A 62 -2.27 -6.55 -1.75
N LEU A 63 -1.48 -7.60 -1.96
CA LEU A 63 -1.23 -8.62 -0.92
C LEU A 63 -0.50 -8.05 0.31
N PHE A 64 0.46 -7.16 0.09
CA PHE A 64 1.20 -6.49 1.16
C PHE A 64 0.31 -5.56 1.99
N LEU A 65 -0.51 -4.73 1.34
CA LEU A 65 -1.45 -3.86 2.04
C LEU A 65 -2.51 -4.67 2.79
N TYR A 66 -2.94 -5.79 2.19
CA TYR A 66 -3.84 -6.73 2.84
C TYR A 66 -3.21 -7.34 4.10
N SER A 67 -1.94 -7.75 4.08
CA SER A 67 -1.28 -8.31 5.28
C SER A 67 -1.18 -7.29 6.41
N ILE A 68 -0.97 -6.02 6.11
CA ILE A 68 -0.97 -4.95 7.12
C ILE A 68 -2.38 -4.74 7.67
N HIS A 69 -3.39 -4.73 6.79
CA HIS A 69 -4.79 -4.55 7.21
C HIS A 69 -5.26 -5.68 8.14
N GLN A 70 -4.85 -6.93 7.86
CA GLN A 70 -5.13 -8.09 8.71
C GLN A 70 -4.20 -8.21 9.92
N GLU A 71 -3.23 -7.30 10.09
CA GLU A 71 -2.21 -7.34 11.14
C GLU A 71 -1.31 -8.61 11.10
N HIS A 72 -1.16 -9.21 9.92
CA HIS A 72 -0.26 -10.34 9.68
C HIS A 72 1.17 -9.83 9.47
N TYR A 73 1.77 -9.25 10.52
CA TYR A 73 3.05 -8.53 10.40
C TYR A 73 4.24 -9.44 10.07
N GLU A 74 4.21 -10.70 10.49
CA GLU A 74 5.23 -11.67 10.08
C GLU A 74 5.19 -11.91 8.57
N THR A 75 4.01 -12.07 7.97
CA THR A 75 3.85 -12.16 6.52
C THR A 75 4.23 -10.86 5.83
N THR A 76 3.89 -9.71 6.43
CA THR A 76 4.25 -8.39 5.91
C THR A 76 5.76 -8.22 5.77
N TYR A 77 6.51 -8.68 6.78
CA TYR A 77 7.97 -8.64 6.81
C TYR A 77 8.60 -9.29 5.56
N HIS A 78 8.04 -10.42 5.11
CA HIS A 78 8.59 -11.19 3.99
C HIS A 78 8.46 -10.52 2.62
N PHE A 79 7.71 -9.42 2.50
CA PHE A 79 7.67 -8.65 1.26
C PHE A 79 8.90 -7.75 1.07
N TYR A 80 9.68 -7.48 2.11
CA TYR A 80 10.78 -6.51 2.04
C TYR A 80 12.08 -7.09 1.45
N THR A 81 12.79 -6.28 0.66
CA THR A 81 14.01 -6.69 -0.06
C THR A 81 15.26 -6.83 0.81
N THR A 82 15.29 -6.23 2.00
CA THR A 82 16.53 -6.05 2.78
C THR A 82 16.51 -6.76 4.11
N LEU A 83 15.33 -7.15 4.59
CA LEU A 83 15.19 -7.71 5.92
C LEU A 83 15.46 -9.21 5.84
N HIS A 84 16.67 -9.60 6.23
CA HIS A 84 17.20 -10.94 5.96
C HIS A 84 17.69 -11.68 7.19
N ASP A 85 17.73 -11.02 8.35
CA ASP A 85 18.13 -11.66 9.60
C ASP A 85 17.06 -11.56 10.71
N GLU A 86 17.28 -12.32 11.78
CA GLU A 86 16.38 -12.40 12.92
C GLU A 86 16.32 -11.11 13.75
N GLU A 87 17.34 -10.26 13.65
CA GLU A 87 17.39 -8.99 14.37
C GLU A 87 16.52 -7.93 13.67
N ASP A 88 16.63 -7.83 12.36
CA ASP A 88 15.75 -7.03 11.49
C ASP A 88 14.29 -7.41 11.70
N LYS A 89 13.99 -8.71 11.73
CA LYS A 89 12.64 -9.22 12.02
C LYS A 89 12.13 -8.74 13.37
N LYS A 90 12.95 -8.83 14.42
CA LYS A 90 12.57 -8.35 15.76
C LYS A 90 12.33 -6.85 15.77
N MET A 91 13.16 -6.06 15.11
CA MET A 91 13.00 -4.60 15.03
C MET A 91 11.75 -4.20 14.24
N PHE A 92 11.51 -4.87 13.11
CA PHE A 92 10.30 -4.69 12.31
C PHE A 92 9.05 -5.00 13.13
N LEU A 93 8.99 -6.17 13.77
CA LEU A 93 7.82 -6.58 14.56
C LEU A 93 7.55 -5.65 15.75
N LYS A 94 8.59 -5.07 16.38
CA LYS A 94 8.43 -4.05 17.42
C LYS A 94 7.79 -2.75 16.93
N SER A 95 7.96 -2.42 15.65
CA SER A 95 7.46 -1.19 15.04
C SER A 95 6.33 -1.43 14.03
N ALA A 96 5.81 -2.67 13.96
CA ALA A 96 4.92 -3.08 12.88
C ALA A 96 3.56 -2.36 12.87
N SER A 97 3.08 -1.90 14.03
CA SER A 97 1.86 -1.09 14.12
C SER A 97 1.97 0.25 13.37
N ALA A 98 3.18 0.82 13.28
CA ALA A 98 3.42 2.04 12.50
C ALA A 98 3.24 1.82 11.00
N GLN A 99 3.33 0.56 10.52
CA GLN A 99 3.09 0.23 9.11
C GLN A 99 1.66 0.57 8.67
N LYS A 100 0.69 0.69 9.59
CA LYS A 100 -0.68 1.10 9.25
C LYS A 100 -0.75 2.49 8.61
N GLU A 101 0.25 3.36 8.83
CA GLU A 101 0.33 4.66 8.15
C GLU A 101 0.39 4.51 6.62
N ILE A 102 0.97 3.42 6.12
CA ILE A 102 1.05 3.17 4.68
C ILE A 102 -0.33 2.97 4.06
N LEU A 103 -1.30 2.40 4.80
CA LEU A 103 -2.67 2.25 4.31
C LEU A 103 -3.32 3.61 4.07
N PHE A 104 -3.02 4.59 4.93
CA PHE A 104 -3.50 5.95 4.75
C PHE A 104 -2.89 6.60 3.50
N ASP A 105 -1.58 6.48 3.30
CA ASP A 105 -0.93 7.05 2.11
C ASP A 105 -1.43 6.38 0.81
N PHE A 106 -1.64 5.05 0.83
CA PHE A 106 -2.21 4.34 -0.32
C PHE A 106 -3.67 4.68 -0.61
N LYS A 107 -4.44 5.18 0.37
CA LYS A 107 -5.81 5.67 0.14
C LYS A 107 -5.84 6.78 -0.92
N PHE A 108 -4.81 7.59 -0.99
CA PHE A 108 -4.73 8.71 -1.94
C PHE A 108 -3.77 8.44 -3.12
N ALA A 109 -3.18 7.24 -3.19
CA ALA A 109 -2.36 6.81 -4.31
C ALA A 109 -3.24 6.45 -5.52
N SER A 110 -3.50 7.43 -6.39
CA SER A 110 -4.42 7.31 -7.53
C SER A 110 -3.73 6.94 -8.84
N LYS A 111 -2.40 6.99 -8.91
CA LYS A 111 -1.65 6.65 -10.11
C LYS A 111 -1.35 5.15 -10.15
N PRO A 112 -1.39 4.51 -11.33
CA PRO A 112 -0.99 3.13 -11.47
C PRO A 112 0.52 2.96 -11.16
N ILE A 113 0.89 1.75 -10.76
CA ILE A 113 2.30 1.37 -10.61
C ILE A 113 2.96 1.44 -12.00
N MET A 114 4.06 2.19 -12.08
CA MET A 114 4.93 2.23 -13.25
C MET A 114 5.94 1.10 -13.12
N ALA A 115 5.87 0.11 -14.00
CA ALA A 115 6.73 -1.07 -13.95
C ALA A 115 7.65 -1.14 -15.18
N GLY A 116 8.95 -1.28 -14.92
CA GLY A 116 9.96 -1.67 -15.90
C GLY A 116 10.34 -3.15 -15.74
N GLN A 117 11.48 -3.54 -16.31
CA GLN A 117 11.92 -4.94 -16.29
C GLN A 117 12.20 -5.47 -14.87
N ASN A 118 12.96 -4.70 -14.08
CA ASN A 118 13.43 -5.11 -12.74
C ASN A 118 13.10 -4.12 -11.63
N TYR A 119 12.36 -3.05 -11.95
CA TYR A 119 12.01 -2.00 -11.00
C TYR A 119 10.58 -1.54 -11.25
N ALA A 120 9.84 -1.29 -10.18
CA ALA A 120 8.50 -0.73 -10.24
C ALA A 120 8.31 0.31 -9.13
N SER A 121 7.52 1.34 -9.40
CA SER A 121 7.21 2.34 -8.38
C SER A 121 5.83 2.94 -8.53
N ILE A 122 5.30 3.42 -7.41
CA ILE A 122 4.07 4.21 -7.35
C ILE A 122 4.38 5.51 -6.62
N LYS A 123 3.99 6.64 -7.25
CA LYS A 123 4.14 7.95 -6.65
C LYS A 123 3.16 8.06 -5.47
N MET A 124 3.69 8.27 -4.28
CA MET A 124 2.90 8.43 -3.08
C MET A 124 2.42 9.88 -2.95
N PRO A 125 1.18 10.08 -2.47
CA PRO A 125 0.66 11.40 -2.17
C PRO A 125 1.42 11.99 -0.98
N SER A 126 1.96 13.20 -1.13
CA SER A 126 2.72 13.87 -0.06
C SER A 126 2.44 15.38 -0.11
N LEU A 127 2.10 15.94 1.05
CA LEU A 127 1.81 17.37 1.22
C LEU A 127 3.09 18.20 1.41
N PHE A 128 4.15 17.59 1.92
CA PHE A 128 5.35 18.30 2.39
C PHE A 128 6.62 18.00 1.58
N HIS A 129 6.58 16.95 0.76
CA HIS A 129 7.73 16.51 -0.02
C HIS A 129 7.29 16.20 -1.44
N ASP A 130 7.90 16.87 -2.41
CA ASP A 130 7.81 16.46 -3.79
C ASP A 130 8.55 15.13 -3.97
N ASN A 131 7.98 14.22 -4.76
CA ASN A 131 8.63 12.99 -5.25
C ASN A 131 8.87 11.87 -4.20
N VAL A 132 7.89 11.61 -3.33
CA VAL A 132 7.86 10.38 -2.54
C VAL A 132 7.36 9.21 -3.40
N TYR A 133 8.09 8.10 -3.40
CA TYR A 133 7.73 6.88 -4.13
C TYR A 133 7.73 5.69 -3.19
N PHE A 134 6.77 4.80 -3.40
CA PHE A 134 6.85 3.43 -2.94
C PHE A 134 7.49 2.62 -4.06
N GLU A 135 8.56 1.91 -3.75
CA GLU A 135 9.44 1.29 -4.73
C GLU A 135 9.55 -0.21 -4.52
N MET A 136 9.75 -0.92 -5.62
CA MET A 136 9.88 -2.36 -5.66
C MET A 136 10.98 -2.78 -6.63
N SER A 137 11.67 -3.85 -6.29
CA SER A 137 12.71 -4.47 -7.11
C SER A 137 12.34 -5.91 -7.44
N LYS A 138 12.66 -6.37 -8.65
CA LYS A 138 12.45 -7.76 -9.05
C LYS A 138 13.71 -8.58 -8.80
N LYS A 139 13.58 -9.68 -8.04
CA LYS A 139 14.65 -10.65 -7.77
C LYS A 139 14.12 -12.06 -8.01
N ASP A 140 14.80 -12.85 -8.83
CA ASP A 140 14.45 -14.25 -9.13
C ASP A 140 12.99 -14.47 -9.60
N GLY A 141 12.41 -13.49 -10.30
CA GLY A 141 11.03 -13.55 -10.77
C GLY A 141 10.00 -12.95 -9.79
N ILE A 142 10.42 -12.52 -8.60
CA ILE A 142 9.55 -12.06 -7.52
C ILE A 142 9.74 -10.56 -7.32
N TRP A 143 8.65 -9.81 -7.21
CA TRP A 143 8.71 -8.41 -6.81
C TRP A 143 8.72 -8.28 -5.29
N LEU A 144 9.63 -7.48 -4.77
CA LEU A 144 9.82 -7.21 -3.36
C LEU A 144 9.86 -5.71 -3.12
N ILE A 145 9.44 -5.28 -1.94
CA ILE A 145 9.31 -3.89 -1.54
C ILE A 145 10.66 -3.40 -1.01
N ASN A 146 11.15 -2.27 -1.52
CA ASN A 146 12.38 -1.66 -1.02
C ASN A 146 12.18 -1.11 0.41
N GLU A 147 13.26 -1.00 1.19
CA GLU A 147 13.25 -0.59 2.61
C GLU A 147 12.34 0.59 2.96
N PRO A 148 11.83 0.60 4.21
CA PRO A 148 10.50 1.09 4.52
C PRO A 148 10.32 2.49 3.94
N PRO A 149 9.28 2.69 3.12
CA PRO A 149 9.09 3.93 2.37
C PRO A 149 8.90 5.15 3.28
N PHE A 150 8.73 4.94 4.59
CA PHE A 150 8.46 5.96 5.58
C PHE A 150 9.27 5.74 6.87
N SER A 151 10.56 6.07 6.84
CA SER A 151 11.18 6.63 8.04
C SER A 151 10.83 8.12 8.10
N ARG A 152 9.63 8.48 8.54
CA ARG A 152 9.39 9.87 8.98
C ARG A 152 10.15 10.04 10.30
N LYS A 153 11.39 10.52 10.21
CA LYS A 153 12.06 11.17 11.34
C LYS A 153 11.40 12.51 11.62
#